data_AF-A0A523PFE4-F1
#
_entry.id   AF-A0A523PFE4-F1
#
_cell.length_a   1.000
_cell.length_b   1.000
_cell.length_c   1.000
_cell.angle_alpha   90.00
_cell.angle_beta   90.00
_cell.angle_gamma   90.00
#
_symmetry.space_group_name_H-M   'P 1'
#
loop_
_entity.id
_entity.type
_entity.pdbx_description
1 polymer ?
#
loop_
_entity_poly.entity_id
_entity_poly.type
_entity_poly.pdbx_seq_one_letter_code
_entity_poly.pdbx_strand_id
1 'polypeptide(L)'
;MDVARARADMPDCESRIHVNHCGAALMPETVIDAVKNHIDLEAAIGGYEAAETAPASIDNVYTSVARLLNCAPEEIAIVENTTRAWDMAFYAMDIC
;
A
#
# COMPACT_ATOMS: atom_id res chain seq x y z
N MET A 1 18.18 -10.58 8.61
CA MET A 1 16.81 -10.14 8.90
C MET A 1 16.56 -10.33 10.38
N ASP A 2 16.02 -9.32 11.05
CA ASP A 2 15.69 -9.37 12.49
C ASP A 2 14.20 -9.69 12.66
N VAL A 3 13.92 -10.93 13.10
CA VAL A 3 12.55 -11.44 13.26
C VAL A 3 11.88 -10.88 14.52
N ALA A 4 12.64 -10.65 15.58
CA ALA A 4 12.08 -10.14 16.84
C ALA A 4 11.55 -8.73 16.63
N ARG A 5 12.32 -7.88 15.93
CA ARG A 5 11.87 -6.55 15.53
C ARG A 5 10.62 -6.59 14.65
N ALA A 6 10.62 -7.42 13.60
CA ALA A 6 9.47 -7.50 12.68
C ALA A 6 8.17 -7.95 13.37
N ARG A 7 8.27 -8.76 14.43
CA ARG A 7 7.11 -9.15 15.25
C ARG A 7 6.64 -8.04 16.18
N ALA A 8 7.58 -7.30 16.78
CA ALA A 8 7.27 -6.18 17.65
C ALA A 8 6.55 -5.04 16.91
N ASP A 9 6.83 -4.86 15.61
CA ASP A 9 6.17 -3.85 14.77
C ASP A 9 4.69 -4.18 14.45
N MET A 10 4.22 -5.39 14.79
CA MET A 10 2.87 -5.87 14.46
C MET A 10 1.99 -5.89 15.72
N PRO A 11 0.94 -5.04 15.81
CA PRO A 11 0.21 -4.80 17.06
C PRO A 11 -0.36 -6.03 17.77
N ASP A 12 -0.73 -7.08 17.02
CA ASP A 12 -1.40 -8.28 17.55
C ASP A 12 -0.56 -9.56 17.36
N CYS A 13 0.74 -9.44 17.09
CA CYS A 13 1.61 -10.59 16.83
C CYS A 13 1.98 -11.39 18.09
N GLU A 14 1.90 -10.78 19.29
CA GLU A 14 2.19 -11.46 20.56
C GLU A 14 0.96 -12.11 21.20
N SER A 15 -0.23 -11.59 20.91
CA SER A 15 -1.49 -12.03 21.51
C SER A 15 -2.15 -13.19 20.78
N ARG A 16 -1.82 -13.42 19.49
CA ARG A 16 -2.46 -14.43 18.63
C ARG A 16 -1.47 -15.10 17.68
N ILE A 17 -1.76 -16.36 17.36
CA ILE A 17 -1.05 -17.11 16.31
C ILE A 17 -1.80 -16.91 14.99
N HIS A 18 -1.32 -15.98 14.15
CA HIS A 18 -1.89 -15.72 12.82
C HIS A 18 -1.29 -16.65 11.77
N VAL A 19 -2.02 -17.69 11.37
CA VAL A 19 -1.58 -18.65 10.32
C VAL A 19 -2.20 -18.40 8.95
N ASN A 20 -2.98 -17.33 8.78
CA ASN A 20 -3.69 -16.99 7.53
C ASN A 20 -2.99 -15.90 6.70
N HIS A 21 -1.66 -15.88 6.68
CA HIS A 21 -0.88 -14.87 5.95
C HIS A 21 -1.14 -14.87 4.44
N CYS A 22 -1.43 -16.03 3.84
CA CYS A 22 -1.75 -16.14 2.42
C CYS A 22 -3.10 -15.50 2.05
N GLY A 23 -4.02 -15.38 3.01
CA GLY A 23 -5.29 -14.66 2.82
C GLY A 23 -5.10 -13.16 3.02
N ALA A 24 -4.53 -12.77 4.16
CA ALA A 24 -4.12 -11.39 4.45
C ALA A 24 -3.08 -11.38 5.58
N ALA A 25 -2.00 -10.64 5.40
CA ALA A 25 -1.02 -10.41 6.45
C ALA A 25 -1.49 -9.35 7.45
N LEU A 26 -0.95 -9.39 8.67
CA LEU A 26 -1.08 -8.28 9.62
C LEU A 26 -0.29 -7.07 9.10
N MET A 27 -0.80 -5.87 9.34
CA MET A 27 -0.14 -4.63 8.97
C MET A 27 0.80 -4.17 10.10
N PRO A 28 2.04 -3.74 9.79
CA PRO A 28 2.88 -3.06 10.77
C PRO A 28 2.22 -1.77 11.27
N GLU A 29 2.55 -1.36 12.49
CA GLU A 29 2.01 -0.14 13.13
C GLU A 29 2.23 1.11 12.25
N THR A 30 3.41 1.24 11.65
CA THR A 30 3.74 2.34 10.74
C THR A 30 2.81 2.45 9.52
N VAL A 31 2.31 1.32 9.01
CA VAL A 31 1.34 1.30 7.90
C VAL A 31 -0.04 1.73 8.39
N ILE A 32 -0.46 1.22 9.56
CA ILE A 32 -1.73 1.59 10.19
C ILE A 32 -1.77 3.10 10.47
N ASP A 33 -0.70 3.65 11.02
CA ASP A 33 -0.60 5.07 11.33
C ASP A 33 -0.63 5.94 10.07
N ALA A 34 0.09 5.55 9.01
CA ALA A 34 0.08 6.29 7.75
C ALA A 34 -1.34 6.39 7.16
N VAL A 35 -2.10 5.29 7.16
CA VAL A 35 -3.48 5.25 6.66
C VAL A 35 -4.39 6.10 7.55
N LYS A 36 -4.34 5.92 8.88
CA LYS A 36 -5.19 6.67 9.81
C LYS A 36 -4.92 8.17 9.75
N ASN A 37 -3.66 8.57 9.74
CA ASN A 37 -3.28 9.98 9.65
C ASN A 37 -3.80 10.62 8.35
N HIS A 38 -3.81 9.87 7.23
CA HIS A 38 -4.37 10.38 5.98
C HIS A 38 -5.89 10.50 6.05
N ILE A 39 -6.59 9.49 6.61
CA ILE A 39 -8.05 9.55 6.82
C ILE A 39 -8.42 10.73 7.74
N ASP A 40 -7.67 10.96 8.80
CA ASP A 40 -7.88 12.09 9.71
C ASP A 40 -7.65 13.43 9.01
N LEU A 41 -6.67 13.50 8.10
CA LEU A 41 -6.44 14.67 7.24
C LEU A 41 -7.61 14.91 6.28
N GLU A 42 -8.06 13.89 5.56
CA GLU A 42 -9.22 13.96 4.67
C GLU A 42 -10.48 14.41 5.42
N ALA A 43 -10.68 13.92 6.65
CA ALA A 43 -11.80 14.34 7.48
C ALA A 43 -11.71 15.81 7.92
N ALA A 44 -10.50 16.34 8.09
CA ALA A 44 -10.28 17.71 8.52
C ALA A 44 -10.43 18.75 7.40
N ILE A 45 -9.95 18.43 6.18
CA ILE A 45 -9.85 19.42 5.09
C ILE A 45 -10.55 19.02 3.79
N GLY A 46 -11.05 17.80 3.66
CA GLY A 46 -11.59 17.25 2.42
C GLY A 46 -10.55 16.41 1.65
N GLY A 47 -11.03 15.46 0.85
CA GLY A 47 -10.17 14.51 0.14
C GLY A 47 -9.32 15.13 -0.96
N TYR A 48 -9.85 16.12 -1.69
CA TYR A 48 -9.08 16.79 -2.74
C TYR A 48 -7.97 17.66 -2.13
N GLU A 49 -8.30 18.41 -1.08
CA GLU A 49 -7.37 19.25 -0.34
C GLU A 49 -6.29 18.41 0.37
N ALA A 50 -6.65 17.24 0.91
CA ALA A 50 -5.69 16.28 1.47
C ALA A 50 -4.74 15.72 0.39
N ALA A 51 -5.24 15.43 -0.82
CA ALA A 51 -4.40 14.96 -1.93
C ALA A 51 -3.41 16.04 -2.39
N GLU A 52 -3.85 17.31 -2.48
CA GLU A 52 -2.99 18.44 -2.87
C GLU A 52 -1.91 18.78 -1.82
N THR A 53 -2.12 18.41 -0.56
CA THR A 53 -1.15 18.65 0.53
C THR A 53 -0.12 17.53 0.68
N ALA A 54 -0.34 16.37 0.06
CA ALA A 54 0.54 15.19 0.14
C ALA A 54 1.17 14.72 -1.19
N PRO A 55 1.50 15.58 -2.18
CA PRO A 55 1.96 15.14 -3.50
C PRO A 55 3.28 14.38 -3.41
N ALA A 56 4.21 14.84 -2.57
CA ALA A 56 5.48 14.16 -2.36
C ALA A 56 5.31 12.74 -1.79
N SER A 57 4.34 12.54 -0.88
CA SER A 57 4.05 11.21 -0.32
C SER A 57 3.47 10.29 -1.39
N ILE A 58 2.57 10.80 -2.24
CA ILE A 58 1.95 10.06 -3.33
C ILE A 58 3.00 9.67 -4.39
N ASP A 59 3.83 10.62 -4.84
CA ASP A 59 4.88 10.38 -5.83
C ASP A 59 5.96 9.40 -5.33
N ASN A 60 6.24 9.43 -4.02
CA ASN A 60 7.18 8.52 -3.38
C ASN A 60 6.70 7.06 -3.43
N VAL A 61 5.40 6.79 -3.55
CA VAL A 61 4.88 5.42 -3.70
C VAL A 61 5.39 4.80 -5.00
N TYR A 62 5.26 5.50 -6.13
CA TYR A 62 5.73 5.03 -7.43
C TYR A 62 7.23 4.75 -7.41
N THR A 63 8.02 5.67 -6.86
CA THR A 63 9.47 5.52 -6.74
C THR A 63 9.86 4.33 -5.83
N SER A 64 9.15 4.15 -4.72
CA SER A 64 9.42 3.08 -3.76
C SER A 64 9.09 1.69 -4.32
N VAL A 65 7.96 1.57 -5.02
CA VAL A 65 7.54 0.33 -5.70
C VAL A 65 8.49 0.01 -6.85
N ALA A 66 8.84 0.99 -7.68
CA ALA A 66 9.78 0.82 -8.78
C ALA A 66 11.15 0.30 -8.30
N ARG A 67 11.66 0.86 -7.20
CA ARG A 67 12.89 0.38 -6.56
C ARG A 67 12.76 -1.06 -6.04
N LEU A 68 11.60 -1.43 -5.48
CA LEU A 68 11.36 -2.79 -4.98
C LEU A 68 11.34 -3.81 -6.12
N LEU A 69 10.73 -3.45 -7.26
CA LEU A 69 10.59 -4.32 -8.44
C LEU A 69 11.77 -4.20 -9.42
N ASN A 70 12.72 -3.30 -9.16
CA ASN A 70 13.86 -3.00 -10.03
C ASN A 70 13.44 -2.58 -11.45
N CYS A 71 12.52 -1.61 -11.53
CA CYS A 71 12.04 -0.99 -12.77
C CYS A 71 11.99 0.54 -12.65
N ALA A 72 11.53 1.23 -13.69
CA ALA A 72 11.35 2.68 -13.68
C ALA A 72 9.96 3.07 -13.10
N PRO A 73 9.82 4.23 -12.44
CA PRO A 73 8.54 4.70 -11.90
C PRO A 73 7.42 4.79 -12.96
N GLU A 74 7.78 5.11 -14.21
CA GLU A 74 6.85 5.21 -15.34
C GLU A 74 6.26 3.86 -15.78
N GLU A 75 6.87 2.75 -15.34
CA GLU A 75 6.40 1.39 -15.59
C GLU A 75 5.39 0.91 -14.51
N ILE A 76 5.11 1.73 -13.49
CA ILE A 76 4.23 1.38 -12.37
C ILE A 76 2.84 2.00 -12.54
N ALA A 77 1.81 1.16 -12.50
CA ALA A 77 0.42 1.57 -12.35
C ALA A 77 -0.14 1.01 -11.04
N ILE A 78 -0.66 1.88 -10.16
CA ILE A 78 -1.27 1.50 -8.89
C ILE A 78 -2.77 1.26 -9.08
N VAL A 79 -3.25 0.13 -8.57
CA VAL A 79 -4.66 -0.28 -8.60
C VAL A 79 -5.04 -0.91 -7.26
N GLU A 80 -6.34 -0.92 -6.98
CA GLU A 80 -6.89 -1.31 -5.67
C GLU A 80 -6.64 -2.78 -5.28
N ASN A 81 -6.49 -3.69 -6.25
CA ASN A 81 -6.15 -5.10 -6.01
C ASN A 81 -5.64 -5.82 -7.28
N THR A 82 -5.09 -7.02 -7.10
CA THR A 82 -4.52 -7.84 -8.18
C THR A 82 -5.54 -8.25 -9.23
N THR A 83 -6.77 -8.62 -8.84
CA THR A 83 -7.82 -9.02 -9.79
C THR A 83 -8.16 -7.86 -10.74
N ARG A 84 -8.39 -6.68 -10.16
CA ARG A 84 -8.68 -5.46 -10.93
C ARG A 84 -7.53 -5.08 -11.86
N ALA A 85 -6.27 -5.26 -11.43
CA ALA A 85 -5.09 -5.04 -12.26
C ALA A 85 -5.14 -5.85 -13.56
N TRP A 86 -5.41 -7.15 -13.43
CA TRP A 86 -5.48 -8.06 -14.57
C TRP A 86 -6.69 -7.78 -15.47
N ASP A 87 -7.85 -7.52 -14.87
CA ASP A 87 -9.05 -7.16 -15.63
C ASP A 87 -8.78 -5.92 -16.50
N MET A 88 -8.20 -4.86 -15.91
CA MET A 88 -7.87 -3.64 -16.64
C MET A 88 -6.84 -3.88 -17.75
N ALA A 89 -5.80 -4.66 -17.47
CA ALA A 89 -4.76 -4.96 -18.46
C ALA A 89 -5.33 -5.71 -19.67
N PHE A 90 -6.13 -6.76 -19.46
CA PHE A 90 -6.69 -7.54 -20.56
C PHE A 90 -7.81 -6.81 -21.30
N TYR A 91 -8.65 -6.06 -20.61
CA TYR A 91 -9.69 -5.26 -21.28
C TYR A 91 -9.13 -4.13 -22.14
N ALA A 92 -7.91 -3.67 -21.86
CA ALA A 92 -7.23 -2.65 -22.67
C ALA A 92 -6.55 -3.22 -23.93
N MET A 93 -6.44 -4.54 -24.06
CA MET A 93 -5.81 -5.19 -25.21
C MET A 93 -6.87 -5.65 -26.22
N ASP A 94 -6.64 -5.37 -27.50
CA ASP A 94 -7.39 -6.02 -28.59
C ASP A 94 -6.86 -7.46 -28.79
N ILE A 95 -7.23 -8.34 -27.88
CA ILE A 95 -7.02 -9.79 -28.02
C ILE A 95 -8.19 -10.35 -28.83
N CYS A 96 -7.97 -10.46 -30.15
CA CYS A 96 -8.86 -11.16 -31.08
C CYS A 96 -8.84 -12.68 -30.86
#